data_AF-A0A353ENP0-F1
#
_entry.id   AF-A0A353ENP0-F1
#
_cell.length_a   1.000
_cell.length_b   1.000
_cell.length_c   1.000
_cell.angle_alpha   90.00
_cell.angle_beta   90.00
_cell.angle_gamma   90.00
#
_symmetry.space_group_name_H-M   'P 1'
#
loop_
_entity.id
_entity.type
_entity.pdbx_description
1 polymer ?
#
loop_
_entity_poly.entity_id
_entity_poly.type
_entity_poly.pdbx_seq_one_letter_code
_entity_poly.pdbx_strand_id
1 'polypeptide(L)' 'MRDIHRLVMEEFTEMGEVIWYVLAMIVVGFHLWHGFMSAFESLGINHNKKIRCLGHVLATVITGGFVIIPILIFLSGGKL' A
#
# COMPACT_ATOMS: atom_id res chain seq x y z
N MET A 1 -15.14 -9.84 -22.39
CA MET A 1 -14.23 -9.67 -21.23
C MET A 1 -13.94 -8.19 -21.05
N ARG A 2 -13.86 -7.71 -19.81
CA ARG A 2 -13.58 -6.29 -19.53
C ARG A 2 -12.07 -6.12 -19.40
N ASP A 3 -11.51 -5.15 -20.12
CA ASP A 3 -10.07 -4.84 -20.05
C ASP A 3 -9.77 -4.09 -18.74
N ILE A 4 -9.25 -4.82 -17.76
CA ILE A 4 -8.90 -4.28 -16.44
C ILE A 4 -7.64 -3.41 -16.49
N HIS A 5 -6.75 -3.64 -17.46
CA HIS A 5 -5.54 -2.84 -17.62
C HIS A 5 -5.93 -1.44 -18.08
N ARG A 6 -6.73 -1.35 -19.15
CA ARG A 6 -7.25 -0.06 -19.64
C ARG A 6 -7.99 0.71 -18.55
N LEU A 7 -8.83 0.02 -17.77
CA LEU A 7 -9.57 0.64 -16.67
C LEU A 7 -8.64 1.27 -15.62
N VAL A 8 -7.60 0.54 -15.19
CA VAL A 8 -6.63 1.04 -14.21
C VAL A 8 -5.86 2.26 -14.73
N MET A 9 -5.49 2.25 -16.02
CA MET A 9 -4.77 3.35 -16.64
C MET A 9 -5.64 4.61 -16.78
N GLU A 10 -6.91 4.44 -17.11
CA GLU A 10 -7.89 5.53 -17.19
C GLU A 10 -8.16 6.13 -15.80
N GLU A 11 -8.42 5.29 -14.79
CA GLU A 11 -8.79 5.74 -13.44
C GLU A 11 -7.68 6.54 -12.77
N PHE A 12 -6.43 6.07 -12.84
CA PHE A 12 -5.29 6.75 -12.21
C PHE A 12 -4.71 7.91 -13.04
N THR A 13 -5.37 8.31 -14.12
CA THR A 13 -5.09 9.60 -14.78
C THR A 13 -5.83 10.75 -14.11
N GLU A 14 -6.91 10.47 -13.37
CA GLU A 14 -7.64 11.48 -12.60
C GLU A 14 -6.98 11.74 -11.24
N MET A 15 -6.64 13.01 -10.98
CA MET A 15 -5.94 13.42 -9.74
C MET A 15 -6.73 13.05 -8.48
N GLY A 16 -8.07 13.12 -8.53
CA GLY A 16 -8.94 12.77 -7.42
C GLY A 16 -8.80 11.31 -6.99
N GLU A 17 -8.76 10.40 -7.95
CA GLU A 17 -8.62 8.96 -7.71
C GLU A 17 -7.25 8.61 -7.15
N VAL A 18 -6.18 9.25 -7.67
CA VAL A 18 -4.82 9.07 -7.14
C VAL A 18 -4.73 9.50 -5.69
N ILE A 19 -5.23 10.70 -5.34
CA ILE A 19 -5.21 11.20 -3.96
C ILE A 19 -6.00 10.28 -3.04
N TRP A 20 -7.21 9.88 -3.44
CA TRP A 20 -8.05 8.98 -2.66
C TRP A 20 -7.37 7.64 -2.41
N TYR A 21 -6.79 7.04 -3.45
CA TYR A 21 -6.06 5.79 -3.34
C TYR A 21 -4.85 5.90 -2.41
N VAL A 22 -4.08 6.99 -2.49
CA VAL A 22 -2.93 7.22 -1.60
C VAL A 22 -3.38 7.32 -0.14
N LEU A 23 -4.48 8.02 0.14
CA LEU A 23 -5.05 8.10 1.48
C LEU A 23 -5.50 6.73 1.99
N ALA A 24 -6.18 5.95 1.15
CA ALA A 24 -6.57 4.58 1.47
C ALA A 24 -5.35 3.70 1.78
N MET A 25 -4.28 3.81 0.99
CA MET A 25 -3.04 3.06 1.22
C MET A 25 -2.35 3.45 2.52
N ILE A 26 -2.40 4.71 2.94
CA ILE A 26 -1.88 5.13 4.25
C ILE A 26 -2.62 4.42 5.38
N VAL A 27 -3.96 4.36 5.31
CA VAL A 27 -4.79 3.62 6.29
C VAL A 27 -4.44 2.13 6.30
N VAL A 28 -4.26 1.52 5.14
CA VAL A 28 -3.82 0.12 5.01
C VAL A 28 -2.43 -0.07 5.60
N GLY A 29 -1.50 0.87 5.40
CA GLY A 29 -0.17 0.84 6.01
C GLY A 29 -0.21 0.84 7.53
N PHE A 30 -1.03 1.71 8.13
CA PHE A 30 -1.27 1.70 9.58
C PHE A 30 -1.92 0.39 10.05
N HIS A 31 -2.90 -0.12 9.29
CA HIS A 31 -3.55 -1.40 9.58
C HIS A 31 -2.55 -2.56 9.56
N LEU A 32 -1.65 -2.63 8.58
CA LEU A 32 -0.62 -3.65 8.48
C LEU A 32 0.38 -3.56 9.63
N TRP A 33 0.83 -2.35 9.97
CA TRP A 33 1.71 -2.16 11.12
C TRP A 33 1.04 -2.65 12.41
N HIS A 34 -0.17 -2.19 12.70
CA HIS A 34 -0.90 -2.58 13.91
C HIS A 34 -1.21 -4.09 13.93
N GLY A 35 -1.74 -4.63 12.83
CA GLY A 35 -2.15 -6.03 12.70
C GLY A 35 -0.97 -7.00 12.81
N PHE A 36 0.18 -6.67 12.22
CA PHE A 36 1.38 -7.50 12.34
C PHE A 36 1.80 -7.61 13.80
N MET A 37 1.85 -6.48 14.52
CA MET A 37 2.23 -6.48 15.94
C MET A 37 1.27 -7.32 16.79
N SER A 38 -0.04 -7.18 16.58
CA SER A 38 -1.07 -7.94 17.29
C SER A 38 -1.02 -9.45 16.98
N ALA A 39 -0.71 -9.83 15.74
CA ALA A 39 -0.57 -11.23 15.35
C ALA A 39 0.62 -11.90 16.08
N PHE A 40 1.78 -11.24 16.15
CA PHE A 40 2.95 -11.78 16.86
C PHE A 40 2.80 -11.76 18.38
N GLU A 41 2.01 -10.83 18.92
CA GLU A 41 1.62 -10.84 20.33
C GLU A 41 0.76 -12.06 20.67
N SER A 42 -0.22 -12.38 19.82
CA SER A 42 -1.08 -13.56 19.97
C SER A 42 -0.30 -14.89 19.91
N LEU A 43 0.83 -14.90 19.20
CA LEU A 43 1.75 -16.03 19.13
C LEU A 43 2.76 -16.09 20.29
N GLY A 44 2.76 -15.12 21.20
CA GLY A 44 3.69 -15.04 22.34
C GLY A 44 5.09 -14.53 22.00
N ILE A 45 5.32 -14.03 20.78
CA ILE A 45 6.64 -13.63 20.26
C ILE A 45 6.83 -12.09 20.31
N ASN A 46 6.17 -11.41 21.26
CA ASN A 46 6.12 -9.94 21.35
C ASN A 46 7.48 -9.28 21.66
N HIS A 47 8.38 -9.98 22.35
CA HIS A 47 9.62 -9.38 22.88
C HIS A 47 10.76 -9.24 21.85
N ASN A 48 10.60 -9.77 20.63
CA ASN A 48 11.68 -9.75 19.65
C ASN A 48 11.70 -8.43 18.86
N LYS A 49 12.67 -7.56 19.17
CA LYS A 49 12.90 -6.27 18.47
C LYS A 49 13.04 -6.43 16.94
N LYS A 50 13.57 -7.57 16.46
CA LYS A 50 13.72 -7.85 15.02
C LYS A 50 12.37 -8.01 14.32
N ILE A 51 11.39 -8.63 14.99
CA ILE A 51 10.05 -8.84 14.43
C ILE A 51 9.29 -7.51 14.34
N ARG A 52 9.40 -6.67 15.37
CA ARG A 52 8.82 -5.31 15.34
C ARG A 52 9.40 -4.48 14.20
N CYS A 53 10.73 -4.53 14.01
CA CYS A 53 11.40 -3.88 12.89
C CYS A 53 10.92 -4.44 11.54
N LEU A 54 10.86 -5.76 11.40
CA LEU A 54 10.40 -6.42 10.18
C LEU A 54 8.97 -6.03 9.82
N GLY A 55 8.06 -6.01 10.79
CA GLY A 55 6.67 -5.60 10.56
C GLY A 55 6.56 -4.16 10.07
N HIS A 56 7.37 -3.26 10.63
CA HIS A 56 7.39 -1.86 10.22
C HIS A 56 7.98 -1.66 8.81
N VAL A 57 9.08 -2.36 8.51
CA VAL A 57 9.68 -2.36 7.16
C VAL A 57 8.70 -2.94 6.13
N LEU A 58 8.08 -4.08 6.44
CA LEU A 58 7.12 -4.72 5.55
C LEU A 58 5.92 -3.81 5.26
N ALA A 59 5.32 -3.22 6.30
CA ALA A 59 4.20 -2.29 6.14
C ALA A 59 4.58 -1.09 5.28
N THR A 60 5.77 -0.52 5.49
CA THR A 60 6.27 0.64 4.72
C THR A 60 6.56 0.28 3.27
N VAL A 61 7.23 -0.85 3.01
CA VAL A 61 7.56 -1.31 1.64
C VAL A 61 6.31 -1.64 0.85
N ILE A 62 5.35 -2.35 1.45
CA ILE A 62 4.08 -2.66 0.78
C ILE A 62 3.32 -1.38 0.48
N THR A 63 3.11 -0.52 1.48
CA THR A 63 2.38 0.74 1.30
C THR A 63 3.05 1.62 0.24
N GLY A 64 4.36 1.82 0.33
CA GLY A 64 5.13 2.60 -0.63
C GLY A 64 5.08 2.00 -2.04
N GLY A 65 5.22 0.68 -2.16
CA GLY A 65 5.16 -0.02 -3.45
C GLY A 65 3.82 0.20 -4.14
N PHE A 66 2.70 0.05 -3.42
CA PHE A 66 1.37 0.28 -3.98
C PHE A 66 1.07 1.76 -4.24
N VAL A 67 1.59 2.68 -3.43
CA VAL A 67 1.43 4.14 -3.64
C VAL A 67 2.18 4.62 -4.88
N ILE A 68 3.36 4.06 -5.17
CA ILE A 68 4.18 4.48 -6.32
C ILE A 68 3.47 4.17 -7.65
N ILE A 69 2.74 3.07 -7.76
CA ILE A 69 2.07 2.64 -9.01
C ILE A 69 1.13 3.72 -9.60
N PRO A 70 0.08 4.18 -8.90
CA PRO A 70 -0.84 5.19 -9.42
C PRO A 70 -0.16 6.54 -9.64
N ILE A 71 0.85 6.89 -8.83
CA ILE A 71 1.62 8.12 -9.03
C ILE A 71 2.38 8.06 -10.36
N LEU A 72 3.02 6.92 -10.69
CA LEU A 72 3.70 6.75 -11.97
C LEU A 72 2.72 6.76 -13.16
N ILE A 73 1.55 6.13 -13.01
CA ILE A 73 0.50 6.16 -14.02
C ILE A 73 0.04 7.60 -14.27
N PHE A 74 -0.22 8.36 -13.21
CA PHE A 74 -0.60 9.76 -13.29
C PHE A 74 0.45 10.62 -13.99
N LEU A 75 1.73 10.48 -13.61
CA LEU A 75 2.83 11.24 -14.21
C LEU A 75 3.11 10.87 -15.67
N SER A 76 2.85 9.61 -16.06
CA SER A 76 2.95 9.17 -17.46
C SER A 76 1.75 9.57 -18.32
N GLY A 77 0.68 10.11 -17.71
CA GLY A 77 -0.57 10.43 -18.38
C GLY A 77 -1.30 9.20 -18.91
N GLY A 78 -1.24 8.08 -18.18
CA GLY A 78 -1.94 6.85 -18.54
C GLY A 78 -1.27 6.02 -19.64
N LYS A 79 0.05 6.19 -19.89
CA LYS A 79 0.77 5.56 -21.02
C LYS A 79 1.84 4.54 -20.62
N LEU A 80 1.77 4.00 -19.40
CA LEU A 80 2.58 2.85 -18.98
C LEU A 80 2.11 1.53 -19.63
#